data_AF-A0A7X8FUI8-F1
#
_entry.id   AF-A0A7X8FUI8-F1
#
_cell.length_a   1.000
_cell.length_b   1.000
_cell.length_c   1.000
_cell.angle_alpha   90.00
_cell.angle_beta   90.00
_cell.angle_gamma   90.00
#
_symmetry.space_group_name_H-M   'P 1'
#
loop_
_entity.id
_entity.type
_entity.pdbx_description
1 polymer ?
#
loop_
_entity_poly.entity_id
_entity_poly.type
_entity_poly.pdbx_seq_one_letter_code
_entity_poly.pdbx_strand_id
1 'polypeptide(L)'
;MQLSDFEDYDDIDLSPYYAKPNRKARTRNRKKQTGAEQHVDYFSQIDFDTAEEYSAFEYFIGEGIIASGGPVLKQGKEACVYRCPAEGTERSREVAVKVYKNIEHRSFQALSAYLQGRLAESGINRRDSMHILSTPSELQAFWVYSEFSVMQRLHDAGLPVPVPYAKCATAFAMEFIYEDDKQDEPALRLHEYQCGPGEAQSNKRMLLNAIERMLELNIIHGDLSPYNILVRNGKPVIIDFPQAVDARYNIRGREMLERDILNVCRYCPHERLSPQEETARLTERLWEPFSH
;
A
#
# COMPACT_ATOMS: atom_id res chain seq x y z
N MET A 1 -31.86 19.33 14.11
CA MET A 1 -31.00 19.55 12.93
C MET A 1 -31.54 18.66 11.84
N GLN A 2 -32.06 19.25 10.76
CA GLN A 2 -32.76 18.54 9.68
C GLN A 2 -31.76 17.76 8.82
N LEU A 3 -32.14 16.54 8.44
CA LEU A 3 -31.40 15.58 7.62
C LEU A 3 -31.48 15.93 6.11
N SER A 4 -31.25 17.20 5.73
CA SER A 4 -31.42 17.65 4.34
C SER A 4 -30.15 18.18 3.66
N ASP A 5 -29.00 18.20 4.32
CA ASP A 5 -27.78 18.84 3.76
C ASP A 5 -26.65 17.84 3.44
N PHE A 6 -26.97 16.58 3.15
CA PHE A 6 -25.99 15.54 2.75
C PHE A 6 -26.05 15.24 1.24
N GLU A 7 -25.91 16.27 0.39
CA GLU A 7 -25.88 16.09 -1.08
C GLU A 7 -24.47 15.84 -1.68
N ASP A 8 -23.40 15.71 -0.88
CA ASP A 8 -22.04 15.44 -1.40
C ASP A 8 -21.46 14.08 -0.91
N TYR A 9 -22.11 12.96 -1.26
CA TYR A 9 -21.61 11.59 -1.01
C TYR A 9 -20.84 10.99 -2.22
N ASP A 10 -20.22 11.83 -3.05
CA ASP A 10 -19.55 11.41 -4.30
C ASP A 10 -18.01 11.47 -4.26
N ASP A 11 -17.40 11.75 -3.10
CA ASP A 11 -16.02 12.22 -3.05
C ASP A 11 -14.95 11.15 -2.73
N ILE A 12 -15.32 9.87 -2.80
CA ILE A 12 -14.34 8.78 -2.85
C ILE A 12 -14.16 8.37 -4.28
N ASP A 13 -12.93 8.54 -4.74
CA ASP A 13 -12.53 8.02 -6.02
C ASP A 13 -12.52 6.49 -6.00
N LEU A 14 -13.65 5.88 -6.41
CA LEU A 14 -13.78 4.47 -6.73
C LEU A 14 -13.33 4.16 -8.16
N SER A 15 -12.89 5.17 -8.93
CA SER A 15 -12.31 4.92 -10.25
C SER A 15 -11.17 3.91 -10.20
N PRO A 16 -10.32 3.79 -9.16
CA PRO A 16 -9.31 2.75 -9.08
C PRO A 16 -9.91 1.34 -8.93
N TYR A 17 -11.09 1.23 -8.32
CA TYR A 17 -11.82 -0.04 -8.18
C TYR A 17 -12.49 -0.46 -9.50
N TYR A 18 -13.11 0.51 -10.19
CA TYR A 18 -13.79 0.28 -11.46
C TYR A 18 -12.88 0.40 -12.70
N ALA A 19 -11.65 0.89 -12.54
CA ALA A 19 -10.67 1.00 -13.61
C ALA A 19 -10.28 -0.39 -14.07
N LYS A 20 -10.69 -0.73 -15.29
CA LYS A 20 -10.25 -1.98 -15.93
C LYS A 20 -8.72 -1.95 -16.04
N PRO A 21 -8.04 -3.08 -15.75
CA PRO A 21 -6.61 -3.20 -16.02
C PRO A 21 -6.35 -2.83 -17.49
N ASN A 22 -5.23 -2.13 -17.69
CA ASN A 22 -5.00 -1.29 -18.87
C ASN A 22 -4.92 -2.15 -20.15
N ARG A 23 -6.06 -2.34 -20.85
CA ARG A 23 -6.16 -3.19 -22.06
C ARG A 23 -5.30 -2.73 -23.25
N LYS A 24 -4.59 -1.60 -23.17
CA LYS A 24 -3.90 -0.95 -24.29
C LYS A 24 -2.53 -1.57 -24.65
N ALA A 25 -2.00 -2.53 -23.88
CA ALA A 25 -0.77 -3.26 -24.27
C ALA A 25 -1.02 -4.43 -25.25
N ARG A 26 -2.28 -4.78 -25.54
CA ARG A 26 -2.64 -5.96 -26.36
C ARG A 26 -2.24 -5.88 -27.85
N THR A 27 -1.78 -4.74 -28.37
CA THR A 27 -1.63 -4.53 -29.82
C THR A 27 -0.21 -4.46 -30.38
N ARG A 28 0.85 -4.75 -29.60
CA ARG A 28 2.22 -4.76 -30.17
C ARG A 28 2.99 -6.08 -30.20
N ASN A 29 2.60 -7.13 -29.47
CA ASN A 29 3.35 -8.40 -29.49
C ASN A 29 2.59 -9.55 -30.16
N ARG A 30 2.30 -9.39 -31.45
CA ARG A 30 1.87 -10.51 -32.31
C ARG A 30 3.00 -10.94 -33.24
N LYS A 31 4.20 -11.14 -32.71
CA LYS A 31 5.34 -11.79 -33.40
C LYS A 31 6.45 -12.16 -32.41
N LYS A 32 6.31 -13.32 -31.76
CA LYS A 32 7.39 -14.25 -31.34
C LYS A 32 6.75 -15.48 -30.69
N GLN A 33 6.15 -16.32 -31.52
CA GLN A 33 5.86 -17.72 -31.18
C GLN A 33 7.19 -18.50 -31.23
N THR A 34 8.03 -18.32 -30.22
CA THR A 34 9.22 -19.16 -29.97
C THR A 34 9.50 -19.37 -28.47
N GLY A 35 8.76 -18.69 -27.57
CA GLY A 35 9.00 -18.75 -26.13
C GLY A 35 8.06 -19.66 -25.33
N ALA A 36 7.06 -20.27 -25.95
CA ALA A 36 6.07 -21.09 -25.23
C ALA A 36 6.69 -22.31 -24.54
N GLU A 37 7.71 -22.94 -25.14
CA GLU A 37 8.41 -24.09 -24.55
C GLU A 37 9.36 -23.67 -23.41
N GLN A 38 10.02 -22.51 -23.51
CA GLN A 38 10.87 -21.97 -22.44
C GLN A 38 10.06 -21.41 -21.25
N HIS A 39 8.85 -20.90 -21.51
CA HIS A 39 7.91 -20.43 -20.48
C HIS A 39 7.42 -21.60 -19.62
N VAL A 40 7.16 -22.76 -20.21
CA VAL A 40 6.72 -23.96 -19.47
C VAL A 40 7.84 -24.53 -18.60
N ASP A 41 9.10 -24.48 -19.05
CA ASP A 41 10.25 -25.00 -18.29
C ASP A 41 10.61 -24.12 -17.07
N TYR A 42 10.49 -22.79 -17.14
CA TYR A 42 10.82 -21.91 -16.01
C TYR A 42 9.77 -21.97 -14.89
N PHE A 43 8.49 -22.12 -15.24
CA PHE A 43 7.39 -22.29 -14.29
C PHE A 43 7.45 -23.61 -13.52
N SER A 44 8.19 -24.60 -14.01
CA SER A 44 8.40 -25.88 -13.31
C SER A 44 9.36 -25.79 -12.12
N GLN A 45 10.09 -24.68 -11.96
CA GLN A 45 11.11 -24.48 -10.93
C GLN A 45 10.66 -23.60 -9.76
N ILE A 46 9.44 -23.06 -9.82
CA ILE A 46 8.84 -22.26 -8.75
C ILE A 46 7.64 -23.03 -8.21
N ASP A 47 7.73 -23.48 -6.96
CA ASP A 47 6.58 -24.01 -6.23
C ASP A 47 5.60 -22.84 -5.96
N PHE A 48 4.56 -22.73 -6.78
CA PHE A 48 3.44 -21.82 -6.51
C PHE A 48 2.51 -22.51 -5.51
N ASP A 49 2.26 -21.87 -4.37
CA ASP A 49 1.43 -22.44 -3.31
C ASP A 49 -0.06 -22.39 -3.70
N THR A 50 -0.46 -21.47 -4.59
CA THR A 50 -1.87 -21.23 -4.94
C THR A 50 -2.09 -20.86 -6.42
N ALA A 51 -3.30 -21.10 -6.93
CA ALA A 51 -3.70 -20.72 -8.29
C ALA A 51 -3.75 -19.20 -8.49
N GLU A 52 -4.01 -18.45 -7.41
CA GLU A 52 -4.03 -17.00 -7.37
C GLU A 52 -2.64 -16.38 -7.54
N GLU A 53 -1.61 -17.00 -6.95
CA GLU A 53 -0.20 -16.61 -7.17
C GLU A 53 0.18 -16.77 -8.63
N TYR A 54 -0.14 -17.93 -9.23
CA TYR A 54 0.11 -18.18 -10.64
C TYR A 54 -0.56 -17.12 -11.53
N SER A 55 -1.85 -16.85 -11.30
CA SER A 55 -2.63 -15.86 -12.07
C SER A 55 -2.06 -14.45 -11.93
N ALA A 56 -1.60 -14.07 -10.73
CA ALA A 56 -0.97 -12.78 -10.49
C ALA A 56 0.33 -12.62 -11.27
N PHE A 57 1.21 -13.63 -11.25
CA PHE A 57 2.48 -13.55 -11.99
C PHE A 57 2.28 -13.56 -13.50
N GLU A 58 1.39 -14.41 -14.03
CA GLU A 58 1.03 -14.39 -15.45
C GLU A 58 0.53 -13.02 -15.90
N TYR A 59 -0.27 -12.35 -15.06
CA TYR A 59 -0.71 -10.98 -15.34
C TYR A 59 0.48 -10.01 -15.45
N PHE A 60 1.41 -9.98 -14.49
CA PHE A 60 2.53 -9.04 -14.51
C PHE A 60 3.58 -9.36 -15.58
N ILE A 61 3.74 -10.63 -15.95
CA ILE A 61 4.55 -11.05 -17.11
C ILE A 61 3.89 -10.57 -18.41
N GLY A 62 2.58 -10.77 -18.54
CA GLY A 62 1.82 -10.32 -19.71
C GLY A 62 1.83 -8.79 -19.91
N GLU A 63 1.89 -8.03 -18.80
CA GLU A 63 2.04 -6.57 -18.81
C GLU A 63 3.50 -6.11 -19.00
N GLY A 64 4.46 -7.04 -19.03
CA GLY A 64 5.88 -6.74 -19.17
C GLY A 64 6.45 -5.94 -18.01
N ILE A 65 5.98 -6.21 -16.79
CA ILE A 65 6.45 -5.61 -15.52
C ILE A 65 7.50 -6.50 -14.85
N ILE A 66 7.33 -7.82 -14.94
CA ILE A 66 8.27 -8.81 -14.42
C ILE A 66 8.61 -9.81 -15.52
N ALA A 67 9.86 -10.29 -15.55
CA ALA A 67 10.26 -11.32 -16.51
C ALA A 67 9.79 -12.72 -16.07
N SER A 68 9.65 -12.93 -14.76
CA SER A 68 9.20 -14.18 -14.17
C SER A 68 8.71 -13.97 -12.73
N GLY A 69 8.11 -15.00 -12.14
CA GLY A 69 8.01 -15.09 -10.68
C GLY A 69 9.39 -15.14 -10.02
N GLY A 70 9.43 -14.97 -8.70
CA GLY A 70 10.66 -15.04 -7.92
C GLY A 70 10.42 -15.45 -6.47
N PRO A 71 11.47 -15.50 -5.64
CA PRO A 71 11.36 -16.01 -4.29
C PRO A 71 10.50 -15.12 -3.38
N VAL A 72 9.94 -15.73 -2.33
CA VAL A 72 9.25 -15.01 -1.26
C VAL A 72 10.24 -14.11 -0.53
N LEU A 73 9.99 -12.80 -0.56
CA LEU A 73 10.71 -11.80 0.22
C LEU A 73 10.17 -11.71 1.65
N LYS A 74 8.85 -11.75 1.82
CA LYS A 74 8.19 -11.66 3.12
C LYS A 74 6.90 -12.46 3.10
N GLN A 75 6.75 -13.37 4.07
CA GLN A 75 5.50 -14.07 4.31
C GLN A 75 4.69 -13.35 5.39
N GLY A 76 3.45 -12.99 5.08
CA GLY A 76 2.51 -12.39 6.01
C GLY A 76 1.29 -13.27 6.24
N LYS A 77 0.48 -12.89 7.24
CA LYS A 77 -0.81 -13.53 7.51
C LYS A 77 -1.82 -13.30 6.38
N GLU A 78 -1.76 -12.13 5.75
CA GLU A 78 -2.76 -11.66 4.78
C GLU A 78 -2.23 -11.60 3.34
N ALA A 79 -0.92 -11.47 3.17
CA ALA A 79 -0.27 -11.38 1.87
C ALA A 79 1.16 -11.93 1.94
N CYS A 80 1.68 -12.34 0.78
CA CYS A 80 3.08 -12.64 0.55
C CYS A 80 3.67 -11.56 -0.38
N VAL A 81 4.90 -11.13 -0.10
CA VAL A 81 5.65 -10.25 -0.99
C VAL A 81 6.74 -11.07 -1.65
N TYR A 82 6.84 -10.98 -2.97
CA TYR A 82 7.81 -11.69 -3.80
C TYR A 82 8.80 -10.69 -4.39
N ARG A 83 10.04 -11.15 -4.55
CA ARG A 83 11.11 -10.42 -5.23
C ARG A 83 11.23 -10.99 -6.64
N CYS A 84 10.74 -10.26 -7.64
CA CYS A 84 10.66 -10.73 -9.02
C CYS A 84 11.66 -9.98 -9.91
N PRO A 85 12.32 -10.63 -10.88
CA PRO A 85 13.13 -9.93 -11.88
C PRO A 85 12.26 -8.95 -12.68
N ALA A 86 12.70 -7.70 -12.79
CA ALA A 86 11.96 -6.69 -13.54
C ALA A 86 12.04 -6.93 -15.04
N GLU A 87 10.95 -6.65 -15.74
CA GLU A 87 10.92 -6.44 -17.18
C GLU A 87 10.36 -5.04 -17.43
N GLY A 88 10.90 -4.29 -18.40
CA GLY A 88 10.32 -3.00 -18.79
C GLY A 88 10.39 -1.86 -17.76
N THR A 89 10.97 -2.04 -16.57
CA THR A 89 11.13 -0.96 -15.57
C THR A 89 12.52 -0.33 -15.64
N GLU A 90 12.61 0.99 -15.80
CA GLU A 90 13.90 1.71 -15.88
C GLU A 90 14.54 1.99 -14.49
N ARG A 91 13.76 1.89 -13.41
CA ARG A 91 14.19 2.30 -12.06
C ARG A 91 14.86 1.22 -11.22
N SER A 92 14.56 -0.05 -11.50
CA SER A 92 14.98 -1.17 -10.68
C SER A 92 15.22 -2.40 -11.54
N ARG A 93 16.16 -3.25 -11.13
CA ARG A 93 16.36 -4.57 -11.74
C ARG A 93 15.32 -5.58 -11.25
N GLU A 94 14.60 -5.24 -10.17
CA GLU A 94 13.62 -6.11 -9.54
C GLU A 94 12.35 -5.35 -9.15
N VAL A 95 11.27 -6.12 -9.00
CA VAL A 95 9.94 -5.65 -8.64
C VAL A 95 9.49 -6.40 -7.40
N ALA A 96 8.92 -5.68 -6.44
CA ALA A 96 8.22 -6.28 -5.33
C ALA A 96 6.77 -6.55 -5.74
N VAL A 97 6.34 -7.81 -5.72
CA VAL A 97 4.95 -8.20 -6.02
C VAL A 97 4.27 -8.62 -4.72
N LYS A 98 3.25 -7.89 -4.28
CA LYS A 98 2.44 -8.23 -3.10
C LYS A 98 1.19 -8.98 -3.55
N VAL A 99 1.11 -10.27 -3.21
CA VAL A 99 -0.02 -11.16 -3.53
C VAL A 99 -0.82 -11.44 -2.25
N TYR A 100 -2.13 -11.21 -2.30
CA TYR A 100 -3.03 -11.37 -1.15
C TYR A 100 -3.56 -12.80 -1.06
N LYS A 101 -3.57 -13.33 0.15
CA LYS A 101 -4.13 -14.66 0.45
C LYS A 101 -5.64 -14.61 0.43
N ASN A 102 -6.27 -15.71 0.00
CA ASN A 102 -7.72 -15.80 -0.15
C ASN A 102 -8.43 -15.55 1.20
N ILE A 103 -9.47 -14.71 1.14
CA ILE A 103 -10.34 -14.32 2.25
C ILE A 103 -11.15 -15.51 2.79
N GLU A 104 -11.31 -16.60 2.03
CA GLU A 104 -12.12 -17.79 2.39
C GLU A 104 -11.77 -18.43 3.74
N HIS A 105 -10.55 -18.24 4.26
CA HIS A 105 -10.17 -18.70 5.60
C HIS A 105 -10.74 -17.84 6.75
N ARG A 106 -11.40 -16.72 6.46
CA ARG A 106 -12.15 -15.88 7.40
C ARG A 106 -13.63 -16.11 7.12
N SER A 107 -14.47 -16.29 8.12
CA SER A 107 -15.91 -16.42 7.88
C SER A 107 -16.41 -15.17 7.16
N PHE A 108 -16.72 -15.31 5.86
CA PHE A 108 -17.06 -14.22 4.96
C PHE A 108 -18.20 -13.35 5.52
N GLN A 109 -19.14 -13.94 6.26
CA GLN A 109 -20.22 -13.23 6.93
C GLN A 109 -19.72 -12.31 8.07
N ALA A 110 -18.77 -12.77 8.88
CA ALA A 110 -18.19 -11.95 9.95
C ALA A 110 -17.31 -10.84 9.39
N LEU A 111 -16.57 -11.13 8.32
CA LEU A 111 -15.78 -10.14 7.61
C LEU A 111 -16.69 -9.11 6.92
N SER A 112 -17.73 -9.53 6.21
CA SER A 112 -18.68 -8.64 5.53
C SER A 112 -19.38 -7.70 6.53
N ALA A 113 -19.83 -8.20 7.68
CA ALA A 113 -20.44 -7.37 8.72
C ALA A 113 -19.46 -6.34 9.33
N TYR A 114 -18.21 -6.74 9.60
CA TYR A 114 -17.16 -5.81 10.05
C TYR A 114 -16.85 -4.74 8.98
N LEU A 115 -16.86 -5.12 7.71
CA LEU A 115 -16.50 -4.25 6.60
C LEU A 115 -17.62 -3.33 6.14
N GLN A 116 -18.87 -3.68 6.39
CA GLN A 116 -19.99 -2.77 6.19
C GLN A 116 -19.83 -1.48 7.02
N GLY A 117 -19.30 -1.59 8.25
CA GLY A 117 -18.93 -0.42 9.06
C GLY A 117 -17.80 0.39 8.42
N ARG A 118 -16.71 -0.27 8.01
CA ARG A 118 -15.57 0.41 7.35
C ARG A 118 -15.94 1.09 6.03
N LEU A 119 -16.78 0.47 5.20
CA LEU A 119 -17.22 1.05 3.92
C LEU A 119 -18.17 2.25 4.15
N ALA A 120 -19.04 2.16 5.16
CA ALA A 120 -19.89 3.29 5.57
C ALA A 120 -19.05 4.47 6.07
N GLU A 121 -18.02 4.20 6.87
CA GLU A 121 -17.03 5.19 7.34
C GLU A 121 -16.03 5.63 6.27
N SER A 122 -16.04 4.99 5.10
CA SER A 122 -15.22 5.46 3.98
C SER A 122 -15.94 6.57 3.23
N GLY A 123 -17.28 6.62 3.26
CA GLY A 123 -18.16 7.49 2.46
C GLY A 123 -18.67 6.84 1.15
N ILE A 124 -18.49 5.53 0.99
CA ILE A 124 -18.84 4.79 -0.24
C ILE A 124 -20.35 4.66 -0.32
N ASN A 125 -20.94 4.98 -1.47
CA ASN A 125 -22.39 4.88 -1.64
C ASN A 125 -22.90 3.44 -1.43
N ARG A 126 -24.20 3.32 -1.13
CA ARG A 126 -24.81 2.03 -0.80
C ARG A 126 -24.74 1.01 -1.94
N ARG A 127 -24.85 1.44 -3.19
CA ARG A 127 -24.84 0.53 -4.35
C ARG A 127 -23.46 -0.10 -4.51
N ASP A 128 -22.42 0.71 -4.46
CA ASP A 128 -21.03 0.26 -4.61
C ASP A 128 -20.61 -0.61 -3.42
N SER A 129 -21.02 -0.22 -2.21
CA SER A 129 -20.82 -1.05 -1.01
C SER A 129 -21.44 -2.45 -1.16
N MET A 130 -22.67 -2.54 -1.71
CA MET A 130 -23.31 -3.84 -1.97
C MET A 130 -22.56 -4.65 -3.04
N HIS A 131 -22.00 -4.00 -4.06
CA HIS A 131 -21.19 -4.67 -5.08
C HIS A 131 -19.89 -5.23 -4.48
N ILE A 132 -19.15 -4.41 -3.73
CA ILE A 132 -17.90 -4.80 -3.06
C ILE A 132 -18.14 -6.00 -2.12
N LEU A 133 -19.24 -5.99 -1.38
CA LEU A 133 -19.61 -7.05 -0.44
C LEU A 133 -20.32 -8.25 -1.09
N SER A 134 -20.49 -8.26 -2.41
CA SER A 134 -21.26 -9.29 -3.11
C SER A 134 -20.54 -10.65 -3.14
N THR A 135 -19.21 -10.65 -3.25
CA THR A 135 -18.40 -11.88 -3.28
C THR A 135 -17.06 -11.69 -2.55
N PRO A 136 -16.43 -12.77 -2.06
CA PRO A 136 -15.08 -12.70 -1.49
C PRO A 136 -14.05 -12.10 -2.45
N SER A 137 -14.17 -12.41 -3.75
CA SER A 137 -13.25 -11.92 -4.79
C SER A 137 -13.38 -10.42 -5.04
N GLU A 138 -14.61 -9.89 -5.08
CA GLU A 138 -14.84 -8.43 -5.21
C GLU A 138 -14.32 -7.67 -4.00
N LEU A 139 -14.54 -8.24 -2.81
CA LEU A 139 -14.00 -7.69 -1.58
C LEU A 139 -12.47 -7.68 -1.60
N GLN A 140 -11.85 -8.80 -1.99
CA GLN A 140 -10.40 -8.90 -2.10
C GLN A 140 -9.84 -7.88 -3.11
N ALA A 141 -10.45 -7.78 -4.29
CA ALA A 141 -10.05 -6.80 -5.30
C ALA A 141 -10.14 -5.37 -4.77
N PHE A 142 -11.21 -5.04 -4.03
CA PHE A 142 -11.34 -3.73 -3.40
C PHE A 142 -10.18 -3.42 -2.44
N TRP A 143 -9.70 -4.38 -1.65
CA TRP A 143 -8.54 -4.19 -0.78
C TRP A 143 -7.26 -3.91 -1.54
N VAL A 144 -6.95 -4.76 -2.54
CA VAL A 144 -5.75 -4.59 -3.36
C VAL A 144 -5.78 -3.23 -4.06
N TYR A 145 -6.93 -2.86 -4.59
CA TYR A 145 -7.10 -1.63 -5.36
C TYR A 145 -7.04 -0.38 -4.47
N SER A 146 -7.60 -0.46 -3.26
CA SER A 146 -7.54 0.63 -2.28
C SER A 146 -6.11 0.87 -1.81
N GLU A 147 -5.38 -0.19 -1.44
CA GLU A 147 -3.99 -0.07 -1.00
C GLU A 147 -3.09 0.49 -2.12
N PHE A 148 -3.24 -0.04 -3.35
CA PHE A 148 -2.50 0.47 -4.50
C PHE A 148 -2.85 1.94 -4.81
N SER A 149 -4.13 2.31 -4.71
CA SER A 149 -4.59 3.68 -4.96
C SER A 149 -3.96 4.67 -3.96
N VAL A 150 -3.91 4.30 -2.68
CA VAL A 150 -3.22 5.11 -1.67
C VAL A 150 -1.76 5.29 -2.07
N MET A 151 -1.04 4.20 -2.36
CA MET A 151 0.37 4.28 -2.78
C MET A 151 0.58 5.16 -4.02
N GLN A 152 -0.29 5.04 -5.03
CA GLN A 152 -0.28 5.88 -6.23
C GLN A 152 -0.47 7.35 -5.91
N ARG A 153 -1.48 7.70 -5.12
CA ARG A 153 -1.74 9.10 -4.73
C ARG A 153 -0.57 9.70 -3.96
N LEU A 154 0.04 8.92 -3.06
CA LEU A 154 1.21 9.37 -2.30
C LEU A 154 2.44 9.55 -3.20
N HIS A 155 2.69 8.59 -4.10
CA HIS A 155 3.78 8.67 -5.08
C HIS A 155 3.63 9.88 -6.00
N ASP A 156 2.43 10.10 -6.55
CA ASP A 156 2.15 11.21 -7.47
C ASP A 156 2.29 12.58 -6.79
N ALA A 157 2.05 12.63 -5.47
CA ALA A 157 2.32 13.80 -4.64
C ALA A 157 3.79 13.95 -4.20
N GLY A 158 4.68 13.07 -4.64
CA GLY A 158 6.12 13.11 -4.35
C GLY A 158 6.52 12.64 -2.96
N LEU A 159 5.63 11.93 -2.24
CA LEU A 159 5.97 11.36 -0.93
C LEU A 159 6.93 10.17 -1.09
N PRO A 160 7.73 9.85 -0.06
CA PRO A 160 8.70 8.77 -0.11
C PRO A 160 8.01 7.42 0.07
N VAL A 161 7.37 6.92 -0.99
CA VAL A 161 6.75 5.59 -1.07
C VAL A 161 7.32 4.84 -2.28
N PRO A 162 7.20 3.50 -2.35
CA PRO A 162 7.56 2.75 -3.55
C PRO A 162 6.80 3.24 -4.78
N VAL A 163 7.46 3.28 -5.93
CA VAL A 163 6.77 3.53 -7.21
C VAL A 163 5.79 2.39 -7.50
N PRO A 164 4.48 2.65 -7.63
CA PRO A 164 3.53 1.63 -8.05
C PRO A 164 3.63 1.38 -9.56
N TYR A 165 3.62 0.11 -9.98
CA TYR A 165 3.73 -0.26 -11.40
C TYR A 165 2.39 -0.72 -11.99
N ALA A 166 1.79 -1.74 -11.39
CA ALA A 166 0.55 -2.33 -11.89
C ALA A 166 -0.20 -3.06 -10.78
N LYS A 167 -1.50 -3.31 -10.99
CA LYS A 167 -2.37 -4.07 -10.07
C LYS A 167 -3.30 -5.01 -10.84
N CYS A 168 -3.69 -6.10 -10.19
CA CYS A 168 -4.77 -7.00 -10.58
C CYS A 168 -5.60 -7.37 -9.34
N ALA A 169 -6.69 -8.14 -9.49
CA ALA A 169 -7.65 -8.39 -8.41
C ALA A 169 -7.04 -9.03 -7.14
N THR A 170 -5.91 -9.73 -7.26
CA THR A 170 -5.29 -10.45 -6.14
C THR A 170 -3.91 -9.93 -5.76
N ALA A 171 -3.33 -8.99 -6.52
CA ALA A 171 -1.97 -8.55 -6.30
C ALA A 171 -1.66 -7.17 -6.89
N PHE A 172 -0.57 -6.57 -6.42
CA PHE A 172 0.05 -5.43 -7.09
C PHE A 172 1.58 -5.52 -7.13
N ALA A 173 2.16 -4.87 -8.12
CA ALA A 173 3.59 -4.74 -8.36
C ALA A 173 4.04 -3.31 -8.06
N MET A 174 5.16 -3.18 -7.34
CA MET A 174 5.76 -1.90 -6.95
C MET A 174 7.29 -1.96 -6.99
N GLU A 175 7.92 -0.80 -6.86
CA GLU A 175 9.36 -0.64 -6.75
C GLU A 175 9.94 -1.54 -5.65
N PHE A 176 10.95 -2.32 -6.01
CA PHE A 176 11.79 -2.98 -5.02
C PHE A 176 12.76 -1.96 -4.43
N ILE A 177 12.80 -1.85 -3.10
CA ILE A 177 13.67 -0.90 -2.41
C ILE A 177 14.93 -1.63 -1.95
N TYR A 178 16.07 -1.26 -2.54
CA TYR A 178 17.38 -1.83 -2.21
C TYR A 178 18.02 -1.16 -0.99
N GLU A 179 18.86 -1.93 -0.29
CA GLU A 179 19.87 -1.38 0.61
C GLU A 179 20.96 -0.67 -0.21
N ASP A 180 21.46 0.46 0.31
CA ASP A 180 22.33 1.36 -0.47
C ASP A 180 23.66 0.72 -0.85
N ASP A 181 24.37 0.20 0.15
CA ASP A 181 25.72 -0.34 0.01
C ASP A 181 25.72 -1.77 -0.55
N LYS A 182 24.54 -2.40 -0.65
CA LYS A 182 24.33 -3.75 -1.19
C LYS A 182 23.19 -3.71 -2.20
N GLN A 183 23.55 -3.38 -3.44
CA GLN A 183 22.63 -3.22 -4.58
C GLN A 183 21.76 -4.46 -4.91
N ASP A 184 21.96 -5.58 -4.22
CA ASP A 184 21.21 -6.82 -4.39
C ASP A 184 20.50 -7.28 -3.11
N GLU A 185 20.44 -6.48 -2.04
CA GLU A 185 19.73 -6.80 -0.80
C GLU A 185 18.52 -5.88 -0.57
N PRO A 186 17.44 -6.38 0.05
CA PRO A 186 16.31 -5.53 0.40
C PRO A 186 16.70 -4.49 1.46
N ALA A 187 16.15 -3.29 1.34
CA ALA A 187 16.32 -2.23 2.33
C ALA A 187 15.91 -2.70 3.73
N LEU A 188 16.70 -2.30 4.73
CA LEU A 188 16.38 -2.54 6.13
C LEU A 188 15.15 -1.73 6.55
N ARG A 189 14.38 -2.27 7.48
CA ARG A 189 13.34 -1.48 8.14
C ARG A 189 13.97 -0.53 9.16
N LEU A 190 13.29 0.57 9.45
CA LEU A 190 13.76 1.58 10.38
C LEU A 190 14.03 1.00 11.79
N HIS A 191 13.30 -0.03 12.21
CA HIS A 191 13.55 -0.72 13.48
C HIS A 191 14.84 -1.56 13.52
N GLU A 192 15.34 -2.01 12.37
CA GLU A 192 16.58 -2.77 12.19
C GLU A 192 17.77 -1.85 11.85
N TYR A 193 17.46 -0.66 11.33
CA TYR A 193 18.45 0.25 10.77
C TYR A 193 19.17 1.07 11.86
N GLN A 194 20.51 1.01 11.83
CA GLN A 194 21.36 1.76 12.74
C GLN A 194 21.62 3.17 12.19
N CYS A 195 20.94 4.16 12.77
CA CYS A 195 21.10 5.56 12.36
C CYS A 195 22.46 6.13 12.74
N GLY A 196 23.06 6.87 11.80
CA GLY A 196 24.22 7.70 12.06
C GLY A 196 23.90 8.94 12.92
N PRO A 197 24.93 9.69 13.35
CA PRO A 197 24.76 10.91 14.13
C PRO A 197 23.84 11.93 13.43
N GLY A 198 22.76 12.35 14.10
CA GLY A 198 21.80 13.33 13.58
C GLY A 198 20.80 12.80 12.54
N GLU A 199 20.99 11.58 12.04
CA GLU A 199 20.13 10.98 11.02
C GLU A 199 18.74 10.67 11.57
N ALA A 200 18.64 10.15 12.79
CA ALA A 200 17.36 9.87 13.43
C ALA A 200 16.46 11.12 13.52
N GLN A 201 17.05 12.29 13.82
CA GLN A 201 16.33 13.56 13.90
C GLN A 201 15.91 14.05 12.50
N SER A 202 16.75 13.83 11.49
CA SER A 202 16.38 14.13 10.09
C SER A 202 15.24 13.23 9.62
N ASN A 203 15.32 11.93 9.91
CA ASN A 203 14.29 10.95 9.57
C ASN A 203 12.98 11.25 10.27
N LYS A 204 13.01 11.61 11.56
CA LYS A 204 11.83 12.10 12.28
C LYS A 204 11.16 13.27 11.57
N ARG A 205 11.93 14.30 11.18
CA ARG A 205 11.40 15.46 10.47
C ARG A 205 10.79 15.08 9.11
N MET A 206 11.44 14.20 8.36
CA MET A 206 10.92 13.70 7.08
C MET A 206 9.62 12.92 7.27
N LEU A 207 9.53 12.07 8.31
CA LEU A 207 8.33 11.30 8.63
C LEU A 207 7.17 12.19 9.09
N LEU A 208 7.42 13.16 9.97
CA LEU A 208 6.38 14.11 10.40
C LEU A 208 5.88 14.97 9.24
N ASN A 209 6.76 15.40 8.34
CA ASN A 209 6.36 16.10 7.13
C ASN A 209 5.57 15.17 6.18
N ALA A 210 5.97 13.90 6.04
CA ALA A 210 5.21 12.93 5.27
C ALA A 210 3.79 12.72 5.85
N ILE A 211 3.64 12.61 7.18
CA ILE A 211 2.33 12.51 7.84
C ILE A 211 1.46 13.73 7.52
N GLU A 212 2.00 14.94 7.63
CA GLU A 212 1.30 16.18 7.30
C GLU A 212 0.87 16.20 5.82
N ARG A 213 1.77 15.84 4.90
CA ARG A 213 1.50 15.73 3.46
C ARG A 213 0.47 14.65 3.13
N MET A 214 0.46 13.52 3.85
CA MET A 214 -0.58 12.49 3.70
C MET A 214 -1.93 13.05 4.13
N LEU A 215 -1.97 13.77 5.25
CA LEU A 215 -3.20 14.36 5.78
C LEU A 215 -3.77 15.45 4.86
N GLU A 216 -2.92 16.25 4.21
CA GLU A 216 -3.34 17.20 3.15
C GLU A 216 -4.02 16.50 1.95
N LEU A 217 -3.73 15.22 1.73
CA LEU A 217 -4.40 14.37 0.74
C LEU A 217 -5.61 13.61 1.33
N ASN A 218 -6.02 13.97 2.55
CA ASN A 218 -7.02 13.28 3.36
C ASN A 218 -6.65 11.82 3.69
N ILE A 219 -5.37 11.45 3.68
CA ILE A 219 -4.91 10.08 3.95
C ILE A 219 -4.26 10.02 5.34
N ILE A 220 -4.72 9.08 6.16
CA ILE A 220 -4.05 8.68 7.40
C ILE A 220 -3.51 7.28 7.18
N HIS A 221 -2.27 7.00 7.58
CA HIS A 221 -1.68 5.68 7.38
C HIS A 221 -2.34 4.62 8.26
N GLY A 222 -2.63 4.95 9.51
CA GLY A 222 -3.39 4.11 10.44
C GLY A 222 -2.62 2.99 11.14
N ASP A 223 -1.40 2.72 10.68
CA ASP A 223 -0.48 1.74 11.28
C ASP A 223 0.99 2.12 11.03
N LEU A 224 1.30 3.42 10.97
CA LEU A 224 2.67 3.87 10.71
C LEU A 224 3.53 3.56 11.94
N SER A 225 4.58 2.77 11.73
CA SER A 225 5.54 2.39 12.76
C SER A 225 6.92 2.13 12.15
N PRO A 226 8.00 2.03 12.96
CA PRO A 226 9.33 1.68 12.46
C PRO A 226 9.42 0.34 11.71
N TYR A 227 8.39 -0.51 11.81
CA TYR A 227 8.28 -1.77 11.05
C TYR A 227 7.73 -1.60 9.63
N ASN A 228 7.03 -0.49 9.36
CA ASN A 228 6.39 -0.13 8.09
C ASN A 228 7.14 1.02 7.38
N ILE A 229 8.41 1.23 7.75
CA ILE A 229 9.30 2.21 7.16
C ILE A 229 10.57 1.48 6.75
N LEU A 230 10.93 1.52 5.47
CA LEU A 230 12.23 1.09 4.96
C LEU A 230 13.20 2.27 4.97
N VAL A 231 14.50 1.99 4.91
CA VAL A 231 15.53 3.03 4.82
C VAL A 231 16.33 2.85 3.54
N ARG A 232 16.35 3.90 2.72
CA ARG A 232 17.12 4.00 1.48
C ARG A 232 17.84 5.35 1.44
N ASN A 233 19.14 5.31 1.25
CA ASN A 233 20.12 6.40 1.30
C ASN A 233 20.01 7.20 2.58
N GLY A 234 19.90 6.48 3.71
CA GLY A 234 19.64 7.04 5.03
C GLY A 234 18.31 7.79 5.17
N LYS A 235 17.37 7.60 4.25
CA LYS A 235 16.06 8.29 4.23
C LYS A 235 14.91 7.30 4.35
N PRO A 236 13.83 7.66 5.05
CA PRO A 236 12.67 6.79 5.21
C PRO A 236 11.90 6.63 3.89
N VAL A 237 11.41 5.43 3.64
CA VAL A 237 10.43 5.08 2.60
C VAL A 237 9.25 4.37 3.29
N ILE A 238 8.06 4.95 3.22
CA ILE A 238 6.85 4.45 3.89
C ILE A 238 6.22 3.35 3.03
N ILE A 239 5.84 2.23 3.67
CA ILE A 239 5.25 1.07 3.01
C ILE A 239 4.01 0.57 3.77
N ASP A 240 3.23 -0.30 3.13
CA ASP A 240 2.11 -1.04 3.72
C ASP A 240 0.91 -0.17 4.14
N PHE A 241 -0.05 0.00 3.22
CA PHE A 241 -1.23 0.87 3.43
C PHE A 241 -2.60 0.16 3.63
N PRO A 242 -2.71 -1.11 4.09
CA PRO A 242 -4.00 -1.77 4.21
C PRO A 242 -4.91 -1.17 5.30
N GLN A 243 -4.34 -0.40 6.23
CA GLN A 243 -5.09 0.30 7.29
C GLN A 243 -5.22 1.80 7.03
N ALA A 244 -4.84 2.26 5.84
CA ALA A 244 -5.01 3.66 5.50
C ALA A 244 -6.49 4.03 5.40
N VAL A 245 -6.85 5.21 5.90
CA VAL A 245 -8.24 5.69 5.96
C VAL A 245 -8.33 7.13 5.46
N ASP A 246 -9.53 7.51 4.99
CA ASP A 246 -9.83 8.90 4.67
C ASP A 246 -10.09 9.70 5.95
N ALA A 247 -9.32 10.77 6.15
CA ALA A 247 -9.39 11.62 7.34
C ALA A 247 -10.74 12.33 7.50
N ARG A 248 -11.47 12.55 6.40
CA ARG A 248 -12.75 13.28 6.40
C ARG A 248 -13.90 12.43 6.94
N TYR A 249 -13.84 11.11 6.73
CA TYR A 249 -14.97 10.22 6.96
C TYR A 249 -14.75 9.24 8.11
N ASN A 250 -13.49 8.91 8.44
CA ASN A 250 -13.23 7.93 9.48
C ASN A 250 -13.43 8.53 10.88
N ILE A 251 -14.39 7.98 11.63
CA ILE A 251 -14.71 8.40 13.00
C ILE A 251 -13.54 8.29 13.99
N ARG A 252 -12.57 7.42 13.70
CA ARG A 252 -11.35 7.20 14.50
C ARG A 252 -10.11 7.82 13.86
N GLY A 253 -10.28 8.63 12.81
CA GLY A 253 -9.17 9.24 12.07
C GLY A 253 -8.22 10.01 12.98
N ARG A 254 -8.75 10.85 13.88
CA ARG A 254 -7.93 11.60 14.85
C ARG A 254 -7.09 10.70 15.74
N GLU A 255 -7.67 9.61 16.27
CA GLU A 255 -6.95 8.64 17.11
C GLU A 255 -5.85 7.92 16.32
N MET A 256 -6.13 7.57 15.06
CA MET A 256 -5.19 6.90 14.17
C MET A 256 -4.02 7.83 13.81
N LEU A 257 -4.29 9.09 13.49
CA LEU A 257 -3.26 10.11 13.27
C LEU A 257 -2.38 10.31 14.51
N GLU A 258 -3.00 10.42 15.68
CA GLU A 258 -2.28 10.57 16.95
C GLU A 258 -1.34 9.37 17.20
N ARG A 259 -1.78 8.15 16.91
CA ARG A 259 -0.97 6.94 17.03
C ARG A 259 0.21 6.96 16.05
N ASP A 260 -0.01 7.34 14.80
CA ASP A 260 1.04 7.43 13.77
C ASP A 260 2.13 8.43 14.19
N ILE A 261 1.72 9.63 14.65
CA ILE A 261 2.63 10.66 15.17
C ILE A 261 3.38 10.15 16.40
N LEU A 262 2.68 9.52 17.35
CA LEU A 262 3.28 9.00 18.58
C LEU A 262 4.37 7.96 18.30
N ASN A 263 4.17 7.09 17.32
CA ASN A 263 5.15 6.08 16.95
C ASN A 263 6.43 6.72 16.40
N VAL A 264 6.31 7.79 15.60
CA VAL A 264 7.46 8.56 15.10
C VAL A 264 8.15 9.33 16.23
N CYS A 265 7.39 9.96 17.13
CA CYS A 265 7.94 10.69 18.28
C CYS A 265 8.64 9.76 19.29
N ARG A 266 8.17 8.50 19.43
CA ARG A 266 8.83 7.48 20.26
C ARG A 266 10.13 6.96 19.66
N TYR A 267 10.16 6.83 18.33
CA TYR A 267 11.35 6.40 17.61
C TYR A 267 12.52 7.38 17.82
N CYS A 268 12.25 8.68 17.79
CA CYS A 268 13.24 9.71 18.06
C CYS A 268 12.66 10.77 19.02
N PRO A 269 12.89 10.64 20.34
CA PRO A 269 12.36 11.57 21.33
C PRO A 269 12.89 13.00 21.16
N HIS A 270 12.04 13.99 21.40
CA HIS A 270 12.45 15.39 21.43
C HIS A 270 13.26 15.69 22.70
N GLU A 271 14.24 16.59 22.61
CA GLU A 271 15.14 16.92 23.74
C GLU A 271 14.41 17.52 24.95
N ARG A 272 13.29 18.22 24.72
CA ARG A 272 12.58 19.03 25.74
C ARG A 272 11.15 18.61 26.00
N LEU A 273 10.56 17.77 25.15
CA LEU A 273 9.17 17.37 25.24
C LEU A 273 9.12 15.87 25.34
N SER A 274 8.27 15.34 26.21
CA SER A 274 7.93 13.92 26.13
C SER A 274 7.27 13.60 24.78
N PRO A 275 7.39 12.36 24.28
CA PRO A 275 6.71 11.96 23.06
C PRO A 275 5.20 12.24 23.07
N GLN A 276 4.56 12.13 24.23
CA GLN A 276 3.14 12.41 24.43
C GLN A 276 2.83 13.91 24.27
N GLU A 277 3.63 14.79 24.87
CA GLU A 277 3.42 16.24 24.75
C GLU A 277 3.64 16.75 23.32
N GLU A 278 4.67 16.25 22.65
CA GLU A 278 4.94 16.58 21.25
C GLU A 278 3.81 16.10 20.34
N THR A 279 3.36 14.85 20.55
CA THR A 279 2.25 14.27 19.80
C THR A 279 0.97 15.06 19.97
N ALA A 280 0.57 15.37 21.22
CA ALA A 280 -0.65 16.12 21.47
C ALA A 280 -0.66 17.48 20.75
N ARG A 281 0.47 18.19 20.77
CA ARG A 281 0.62 19.48 20.06
C ARG A 281 0.51 19.33 18.54
N LEU A 282 1.16 18.30 17.98
CA LEU A 282 1.13 18.04 16.54
C LEU A 282 -0.25 17.61 16.06
N THR A 283 -0.90 16.68 16.77
CA THR A 283 -2.25 16.20 16.45
C THR A 283 -3.25 17.36 16.47
N GLU A 284 -3.22 18.21 17.50
CA GLU A 284 -4.14 19.34 17.59
C GLU A 284 -3.97 20.31 16.41
N ARG A 285 -2.73 20.69 16.09
CA ARG A 285 -2.41 21.55 14.96
C ARG A 285 -2.82 20.95 13.61
N LEU A 286 -2.56 19.65 13.42
CA LEU A 286 -2.80 18.98 12.15
C LEU A 286 -4.28 18.64 11.93
N TRP A 287 -5.04 18.40 13.00
CA TRP A 287 -6.46 18.02 12.93
C TRP A 287 -7.42 19.22 12.88
N GLU A 288 -6.95 20.44 13.15
CA GLU A 288 -7.77 21.66 13.10
C GLU A 288 -8.66 21.75 11.84
N PRO A 289 -8.16 21.48 10.61
CA PRO A 289 -8.98 21.57 9.40
C PRO A 289 -10.14 20.56 9.31
N PHE A 290 -10.11 19.49 10.11
CA PHE A 290 -11.09 18.40 10.13
C PHE A 290 -12.06 18.49 11.31
N SER A 291 -12.00 19.57 12.09
CA SER A 291 -12.78 19.75 13.32
C SER A 291 -14.10 20.51 13.11
N HIS A 292 -14.54 20.69 11.86
CA HIS A 292 -15.68 21.51 11.47
C HIS A 292 -16.72 20.73 10.68
#